data_AF-L7J312-F1
#
_entry.id   AF-L7J312-F1
#
_cell.length_a   1.000
_cell.length_b   1.000
_cell.length_c   1.000
_cell.angle_alpha   90.00
_cell.angle_beta   90.00
_cell.angle_gamma   90.00
#
_symmetry.space_group_name_H-M   'P 1'
#
loop_
_entity.id
_entity.type
_entity.pdbx_description
1 polymer ?
#
loop_
_entity_poly.entity_id
_entity_poly.type
_entity_poly.pdbx_seq_one_letter_code
_entity_poly.pdbx_strand_id
1 'polypeptide(L)'
;MHQTVDIVMDKTIPRSPTKDQRQAVNRFNRYVLGDAYVKELARLHPRSREDVKKRDTVFNLVERIHEAELDTLPSGPTPAHSFTVTLETDEFTEEKYAVFENYQQVVHNEPSHRVSRTGFKRFLCNSPVQRTTVTTAEGYMRKLGSYHQCYRLDGKLVAIGVLDLLPDCVSAVYFLYHESIHKHSPGKLGALREIAMAIEGGYRYWYSGYYIHTCPKMQYKNDYSPQYILDPQTLSWHHLGESEMRIFDSNGYARFSRLEQTSGEEKGTSADNKIPEGDPRKDDEGDATTDEDDSMYEFLLRSDMPGIPTLEEMVSLDMENIAIAVNGYDQLFKASNLAVWAKQSVLDFPGLKSKIAELVAAVGPDLMDKFCVDFRRRQPS
;
A
#
# COMPACT_ATOMS: atom_id res chain seq x y z
N MET A 1 0.17 -1.76 -16.54
CA MET A 1 -1.14 -1.62 -15.84
C MET A 1 -0.96 -2.14 -14.42
N HIS A 2 -1.56 -1.46 -13.45
CA HIS A 2 -1.47 -1.79 -12.02
C HIS A 2 -2.83 -2.32 -11.54
N GLN A 3 -2.86 -3.29 -10.64
CA GLN A 3 -4.08 -3.69 -9.94
C GLN A 3 -3.89 -3.63 -8.44
N THR A 4 -4.93 -3.31 -7.72
CA THR A 4 -4.93 -3.20 -6.26
C THR A 4 -5.01 -4.61 -5.64
N VAL A 5 -4.09 -4.94 -4.71
CA VAL A 5 -4.07 -6.24 -4.03
C VAL A 5 -4.19 -6.10 -2.51
N ASP A 6 -5.24 -6.71 -1.97
CA ASP A 6 -5.49 -6.85 -0.55
C ASP A 6 -5.15 -8.26 -0.07
N ILE A 7 -4.59 -8.36 1.13
CA ILE A 7 -4.41 -9.64 1.80
C ILE A 7 -5.44 -9.73 2.91
N VAL A 8 -6.28 -10.75 2.82
CA VAL A 8 -7.38 -10.95 3.76
C VAL A 8 -6.85 -11.63 5.02
N MET A 9 -7.07 -10.99 6.15
CA MET A 9 -6.79 -11.52 7.48
C MET A 9 -8.03 -12.23 8.01
N ASP A 10 -8.47 -13.26 7.29
CA ASP A 10 -9.53 -14.11 7.81
C ASP A 10 -8.96 -15.06 8.86
N LYS A 11 -9.38 -14.90 10.11
CA LYS A 11 -9.05 -15.80 11.23
C LYS A 11 -9.42 -17.26 10.94
N THR A 12 -10.28 -17.50 9.95
CA THR A 12 -10.77 -18.83 9.54
C THR A 12 -10.06 -19.43 8.32
N ILE A 13 -9.20 -18.68 7.61
CA ILE A 13 -8.46 -19.17 6.44
C ILE A 13 -6.95 -19.13 6.73
N PRO A 14 -6.38 -20.19 7.35
CA PRO A 14 -5.01 -20.16 7.82
C PRO A 14 -4.09 -20.67 6.72
N ARG A 15 -3.65 -19.82 5.78
CA ARG A 15 -2.35 -20.14 5.16
C ARG A 15 -1.27 -19.62 6.10
N SER A 16 -0.68 -20.55 6.86
CA SER A 16 0.45 -20.24 7.74
C SER A 16 1.60 -19.62 6.94
N PRO A 17 2.40 -18.71 7.54
CA PRO A 17 3.56 -18.12 6.87
C PRO A 17 4.42 -19.18 6.20
N THR A 18 4.94 -18.90 5.01
CA THR A 18 5.74 -19.84 4.21
C THR A 18 6.99 -20.30 4.97
N LYS A 19 7.62 -21.40 4.53
CA LYS A 19 8.86 -21.89 5.17
C LYS A 19 9.94 -20.81 5.22
N ASP A 20 10.07 -20.04 4.14
CA ASP A 20 11.06 -18.98 4.04
C ASP A 20 10.75 -17.81 4.98
N GLN A 21 9.49 -17.35 5.04
CA GLN A 21 9.02 -16.36 6.01
C GLN A 21 9.31 -16.78 7.45
N ARG A 22 8.98 -18.02 7.81
CA ARG A 22 9.28 -18.58 9.16
C ARG A 22 10.78 -18.59 9.45
N GLN A 23 11.61 -18.91 8.45
CA GLN A 23 13.06 -18.91 8.61
C GLN A 23 13.61 -17.50 8.79
N ALA A 24 13.08 -16.49 8.09
CA ALA A 24 13.47 -15.10 8.27
C ALA A 24 13.24 -14.66 9.73
N VAL A 25 12.03 -14.88 10.26
CA VAL A 25 11.68 -14.57 11.66
C VAL A 25 12.61 -15.31 12.63
N ASN A 26 12.75 -16.63 12.49
CA ASN A 26 13.59 -17.42 13.40
C ASN A 26 15.07 -17.01 13.37
N ARG A 27 15.62 -16.66 12.20
CA ARG A 27 17.00 -16.18 12.08
C ARG A 27 17.18 -14.81 12.75
N PHE A 28 16.22 -13.90 12.55
CA PHE A 28 16.27 -12.59 13.19
C PHE A 28 16.13 -12.69 14.70
N ASN A 29 15.18 -13.49 15.21
CA ASN A 29 15.03 -13.73 16.64
C ASN A 29 16.31 -14.30 17.24
N ARG A 30 16.93 -15.28 16.59
CA ARG A 30 18.22 -15.83 17.06
C ARG A 30 19.33 -14.79 17.09
N TYR A 31 19.38 -13.92 16.08
CA TYR A 31 20.35 -12.84 16.00
C TYR A 31 20.18 -11.85 17.16
N VAL A 32 18.97 -11.34 17.38
CA VAL A 32 18.66 -10.37 18.44
C VAL A 32 18.87 -10.97 19.83
N LEU A 33 18.31 -12.15 20.08
CA LEU A 33 18.39 -12.78 21.40
C LEU A 33 19.82 -13.24 21.71
N GLY A 34 20.47 -13.91 20.75
CA GLY A 34 21.81 -14.47 20.92
C GLY A 34 21.85 -15.78 21.71
N ASP A 35 22.83 -16.63 21.39
CA ASP A 35 22.92 -17.99 21.94
C ASP A 35 23.17 -18.03 23.46
N ALA A 36 23.86 -17.02 24.00
CA ALA A 36 24.14 -16.92 25.44
C ALA A 36 22.86 -16.68 26.25
N TYR A 37 22.07 -15.67 25.85
CA TYR A 37 20.77 -15.37 26.43
C TYR A 37 19.81 -16.56 26.33
N VAL A 38 19.70 -17.18 25.15
CA VAL A 38 18.78 -18.32 24.96
C VAL A 38 19.12 -19.48 25.91
N LYS A 39 20.41 -19.78 26.10
CA LYS A 39 20.86 -20.81 27.05
C LYS A 39 20.56 -20.45 28.50
N GLU A 40 20.82 -19.21 28.88
CA GLU A 40 20.57 -18.74 30.24
C GLU A 40 19.07 -18.70 30.56
N LEU A 41 18.26 -18.24 29.62
CA LEU A 41 16.81 -18.20 29.75
C LEU A 41 16.21 -19.61 29.82
N ALA A 42 16.72 -20.57 29.05
CA ALA A 42 16.31 -21.97 29.18
C ALA A 42 16.66 -22.58 30.54
N ARG A 43 17.71 -22.08 31.21
CA ARG A 43 18.11 -22.50 32.57
C ARG A 43 17.21 -21.89 33.64
N LEU A 44 16.86 -20.60 33.51
CA LEU A 44 16.04 -19.86 34.47
C LEU A 44 14.54 -20.15 34.31
N HIS A 45 14.08 -20.32 33.07
CA HIS A 45 12.69 -20.50 32.67
C HIS A 45 12.55 -21.71 31.73
N PRO A 46 12.72 -22.94 32.24
CA PRO A 46 12.60 -24.14 31.41
C PRO A 46 11.17 -24.26 30.87
N ARG A 47 11.05 -24.48 29.55
CA ARG A 47 9.76 -24.72 28.90
C ARG A 47 9.26 -26.13 29.20
N SER A 48 7.95 -26.29 29.36
CA SER A 48 7.36 -27.61 29.50
C SER A 48 7.51 -28.42 28.21
N ARG A 49 7.44 -29.75 28.31
CA ARG A 49 7.48 -30.64 27.13
C ARG A 49 6.34 -30.33 26.15
N GLU A 50 5.19 -29.91 26.68
CA GLU A 50 4.02 -29.52 25.90
C GLU A 50 4.27 -28.23 25.13
N ASP A 51 4.87 -27.22 25.77
CA ASP A 51 5.22 -25.95 25.13
C ASP A 51 6.24 -26.14 24.00
N VAL A 52 7.25 -26.99 24.22
CA VAL A 52 8.25 -27.33 23.19
C VAL A 52 7.56 -27.99 21.99
N LYS A 53 6.70 -28.99 22.26
CA LYS A 53 5.96 -29.68 21.19
C LYS A 53 5.05 -28.72 20.42
N LYS A 54 4.31 -27.85 21.11
CA LYS A 54 3.45 -26.83 20.48
C LYS A 54 4.28 -25.89 19.62
N ARG A 55 5.43 -25.44 20.12
CA ARG A 55 6.35 -24.55 19.41
C ARG A 55 6.92 -25.18 18.13
N ASP A 56 7.22 -26.46 18.14
CA ASP A 56 7.80 -27.14 16.97
C ASP A 56 6.75 -27.51 15.91
N THR A 57 5.48 -27.65 16.32
CA THR A 57 4.39 -28.06 15.43
C THR A 57 3.56 -26.90 14.88
N VAL A 58 3.40 -25.82 15.65
CA VAL A 58 2.56 -24.68 15.30
C VAL A 58 3.38 -23.40 15.23
N PHE A 59 3.31 -22.71 14.09
CA PHE A 59 3.86 -21.38 13.93
C PHE A 59 2.77 -20.34 14.20
N ASN A 60 2.67 -19.86 15.44
CA ASN A 60 1.84 -18.70 15.76
C ASN A 60 2.59 -17.43 15.34
N LEU A 61 2.11 -16.73 14.30
CA LEU A 61 2.76 -15.54 13.76
C LEU A 61 2.92 -14.45 14.81
N VAL A 62 1.86 -14.12 15.55
CA VAL A 62 1.87 -13.05 16.55
C VAL A 62 2.91 -13.39 17.62
N GLU A 63 2.82 -14.56 18.24
CA GLU A 63 3.82 -14.96 19.25
C GLU A 63 5.27 -14.90 18.72
N ARG A 64 5.51 -15.34 17.48
CA ARG A 64 6.87 -15.43 16.92
C ARG A 64 7.47 -14.12 16.47
N ILE A 65 6.67 -13.20 15.96
CA ILE A 65 7.20 -11.91 15.51
C ILE A 65 7.62 -11.04 16.70
N HIS A 66 6.97 -11.23 17.86
CA HIS A 66 7.27 -10.52 19.09
C HIS A 66 8.42 -11.13 19.91
N GLU A 67 8.82 -12.39 19.69
CA GLU A 67 9.81 -13.12 20.51
C GLU A 67 11.13 -12.36 20.75
N ALA A 68 11.50 -11.42 19.87
CA ALA A 68 12.73 -10.63 19.97
C ALA A 68 12.52 -9.20 20.48
N GLU A 69 11.27 -8.75 20.61
CA GLU A 69 10.95 -7.39 21.07
C GLU A 69 11.19 -7.28 22.58
N LEU A 70 11.96 -6.28 22.99
CA LEU A 70 12.45 -6.08 24.36
C LEU A 70 11.32 -6.10 25.39
N ASP A 71 10.17 -5.49 25.08
CA ASP A 71 9.02 -5.37 25.98
C ASP A 71 8.34 -6.72 26.29
N THR A 72 8.64 -7.76 25.51
CA THR A 72 8.10 -9.12 25.71
C THR A 72 9.06 -10.06 26.42
N LEU A 73 10.32 -9.65 26.57
CA LEU A 73 11.35 -10.47 27.19
C LEU A 73 11.18 -10.49 28.72
N PRO A 74 11.36 -11.65 29.37
CA PRO A 74 11.33 -11.71 30.83
C PRO A 74 12.49 -10.91 31.43
N SER A 75 12.27 -10.34 32.60
CA SER A 75 13.33 -9.66 33.35
C SER A 75 14.43 -10.65 33.74
N GLY A 76 15.69 -10.27 33.53
CA GLY A 76 16.84 -11.10 33.94
C GLY A 76 18.01 -10.95 32.97
N PRO A 77 18.31 -11.99 32.15
CA PRO A 77 19.45 -11.97 31.25
C PRO A 77 19.28 -10.91 30.16
N THR A 78 20.40 -10.34 29.71
CA THR A 78 20.38 -9.34 28.63
C THR A 78 20.50 -10.04 27.27
N PRO A 79 19.62 -9.76 26.29
CA PRO A 79 19.78 -10.28 24.93
C PRO A 79 21.05 -9.71 24.27
N ALA A 80 21.51 -10.35 23.19
CA ALA A 80 22.67 -9.87 22.44
C ALA A 80 22.44 -8.47 21.82
N HIS A 81 21.21 -8.18 21.44
CA HIS A 81 20.77 -6.88 20.95
C HIS A 81 19.44 -6.47 21.59
N SER A 82 19.25 -5.16 21.74
CA SER A 82 17.96 -4.59 22.14
C SER A 82 17.13 -4.27 20.89
N PHE A 83 15.95 -4.86 20.76
CA PHE A 83 15.07 -4.60 19.62
C PHE A 83 13.72 -4.08 20.10
N THR A 84 13.26 -2.97 19.51
CA THR A 84 11.98 -2.35 19.86
C THR A 84 11.24 -1.92 18.60
N VAL A 85 9.92 -2.02 18.63
CA VAL A 85 9.04 -1.59 17.54
C VAL A 85 8.00 -0.64 18.13
N THR A 86 7.98 0.60 17.64
CA THR A 86 7.06 1.63 18.13
C THR A 86 6.18 2.14 16.99
N LEU A 87 4.94 2.51 17.30
CA LEU A 87 4.06 3.20 16.34
C LEU A 87 4.09 4.70 16.64
N GLU A 88 4.77 5.46 15.79
CA GLU A 88 5.00 6.89 15.95
C GLU A 88 4.19 7.71 14.93
N THR A 89 4.11 9.02 15.13
CA THR A 89 3.51 9.93 14.15
C THR A 89 4.28 9.86 12.82
N ASP A 90 3.60 10.14 11.73
CA ASP A 90 4.17 10.29 10.39
C ASP A 90 5.00 11.58 10.21
N GLU A 91 5.29 12.28 11.31
CA GLU A 91 6.06 13.52 11.32
C GLU A 91 7.54 13.29 10.98
N PHE A 92 8.10 14.32 10.33
CA PHE A 92 9.51 14.40 10.00
C PHE A 92 10.39 14.38 11.24
N THR A 93 11.42 13.53 11.22
CA THR A 93 12.58 13.65 12.11
C THR A 93 13.85 13.41 11.31
N GLU A 94 14.97 13.98 11.77
CA GLU A 94 16.28 13.72 11.14
C GLU A 94 16.66 12.24 11.25
N GLU A 95 16.27 11.55 12.32
CA GLU A 95 16.49 10.10 12.48
C GLU A 95 15.77 9.31 11.38
N LYS A 96 14.49 9.63 11.10
CA LYS A 96 13.71 8.97 10.05
C LYS A 96 14.26 9.27 8.65
N TYR A 97 14.63 10.53 8.41
CA TYR A 97 15.24 10.94 7.15
C TYR A 97 16.55 10.22 6.87
N ALA A 98 17.39 9.99 7.89
CA ALA A 98 18.66 9.28 7.71
C ALA A 98 18.47 7.83 7.19
N VAL A 99 17.42 7.13 7.66
CA VAL A 99 17.09 5.79 7.14
C VAL A 99 16.60 5.86 5.70
N PHE A 100 15.76 6.84 5.38
CA PHE A 100 15.28 7.07 4.01
C PHE A 100 16.43 7.38 3.05
N GLU A 101 17.33 8.28 3.44
CA GLU A 101 18.50 8.66 2.64
C GLU A 101 19.42 7.46 2.36
N ASN A 102 19.70 6.64 3.37
CA ASN A 102 20.43 5.40 3.18
C ASN A 102 19.70 4.44 2.23
N TYR A 103 18.39 4.26 2.41
CA TYR A 103 17.58 3.35 1.60
C TYR A 103 17.56 3.76 0.12
N GLN A 104 17.32 5.04 -0.19
CA GLN A 104 17.31 5.53 -1.57
C GLN A 104 18.69 5.33 -2.25
N GLN A 105 19.78 5.61 -1.54
CA GLN A 105 21.13 5.44 -2.08
C GLN A 105 21.52 3.97 -2.28
N VAL A 106 21.19 3.10 -1.32
CA VAL A 106 21.68 1.70 -1.33
C VAL A 106 20.76 0.77 -2.11
N VAL A 107 19.44 0.92 -1.97
CA VAL A 107 18.46 0.01 -2.58
C VAL A 107 18.00 0.52 -3.94
N HIS A 108 17.79 1.84 -4.09
CA HIS A 108 17.36 2.44 -5.35
C HIS A 108 18.53 3.01 -6.19
N ASN A 109 19.76 2.99 -5.67
CA ASN A 109 20.96 3.54 -6.34
C ASN A 109 20.79 5.00 -6.76
N GLU A 110 20.08 5.76 -5.93
CA GLU A 110 19.75 7.14 -6.20
C GLU A 110 20.91 8.06 -5.76
N PRO A 111 21.35 9.02 -6.60
CA PRO A 111 22.44 9.89 -6.19
C PRO A 111 22.02 10.85 -5.07
N SER A 112 22.91 11.06 -4.09
CA SER A 112 22.62 11.83 -2.86
C SER A 112 22.05 13.23 -3.07
N HIS A 113 22.35 13.89 -4.20
CA HIS A 113 21.83 15.24 -4.50
C HIS A 113 20.35 15.26 -4.92
N ARG A 114 19.75 14.10 -5.25
CA ARG A 114 18.33 13.97 -5.55
C ARG A 114 17.50 13.66 -4.31
N VAL A 115 18.11 13.02 -3.32
CA VAL A 115 17.46 12.71 -2.05
C VAL A 115 17.41 13.96 -1.17
N SER A 116 16.20 14.42 -0.84
CA SER A 116 16.01 15.66 -0.08
C SER A 116 15.01 15.51 1.07
N ARG A 117 15.18 16.35 2.09
CA ARG A 117 14.23 16.46 3.22
C ARG A 117 12.84 16.86 2.77
N THR A 118 12.75 17.74 1.77
CA THR A 118 11.47 18.19 1.20
C THR A 118 10.77 17.03 0.49
N GLY A 119 11.51 16.26 -0.33
CA GLY A 119 11.00 15.05 -0.98
C GLY A 119 10.47 14.04 0.04
N PHE A 120 11.24 13.76 1.09
CA PHE A 120 10.81 12.87 2.18
C PHE A 120 9.53 13.38 2.88
N LYS A 121 9.45 14.68 3.22
CA LYS A 121 8.24 15.24 3.83
C LYS A 121 7.02 15.14 2.93
N ARG A 122 7.18 15.48 1.65
CA ARG A 122 6.11 15.43 0.65
C ARG A 122 5.60 14.00 0.46
N PHE A 123 6.52 13.05 0.42
CA PHE A 123 6.22 11.65 0.10
C PHE A 123 5.68 10.87 1.32
N LEU A 124 6.33 11.00 2.49
CA LEU A 124 6.08 10.11 3.63
C LEU A 124 5.52 10.82 4.87
N CYS A 125 5.43 12.15 4.90
CA CYS A 125 4.92 12.90 6.07
C CYS A 125 3.66 13.73 5.78
N ASN A 126 3.10 13.65 4.57
CA ASN A 126 2.01 14.51 4.13
C ASN A 126 0.76 13.69 3.76
N SER A 127 0.34 12.81 4.67
CA SER A 127 -0.85 12.01 4.44
C SER A 127 -2.14 12.81 4.63
N PRO A 128 -3.16 12.61 3.77
CA PRO A 128 -4.49 13.17 3.98
C PRO A 128 -5.30 12.43 5.06
N VAL A 129 -4.85 11.25 5.51
CA VAL A 129 -5.61 10.40 6.45
C VAL A 129 -5.46 10.92 7.88
N GLN A 130 -6.57 11.46 8.42
CA GLN A 130 -6.56 12.07 9.75
C GLN A 130 -6.44 11.04 10.87
N ARG A 131 -5.58 11.34 11.84
CA ARG A 131 -5.42 10.55 13.05
C ARG A 131 -6.61 10.69 13.97
N THR A 132 -7.25 9.57 14.30
CA THR A 132 -8.36 9.51 15.27
C THR A 132 -8.37 8.17 15.99
N THR A 133 -9.26 7.99 16.96
CA THR A 133 -9.50 6.71 17.60
C THR A 133 -10.99 6.43 17.58
N VAL A 134 -11.33 5.26 17.06
CA VAL A 134 -12.71 4.78 16.97
C VAL A 134 -12.91 3.62 17.93
N THR A 135 -14.12 3.49 18.47
CA THR A 135 -14.53 2.30 19.22
C THR A 135 -15.30 1.40 18.27
N THR A 136 -14.86 0.16 18.09
CA THR A 136 -15.55 -0.81 17.23
C THR A 136 -16.89 -1.24 17.84
N ALA A 137 -17.73 -1.90 17.06
CA ALA A 137 -19.02 -2.42 17.55
C ALA A 137 -18.84 -3.42 18.72
N GLU A 138 -17.71 -4.11 18.76
CA GLU A 138 -17.32 -5.07 19.81
C GLU A 138 -16.64 -4.39 21.02
N GLY A 139 -16.52 -3.06 21.03
CA GLY A 139 -15.99 -2.29 22.16
C GLY A 139 -14.47 -2.12 22.19
N TYR A 140 -13.75 -2.52 21.14
CA TYR A 140 -12.29 -2.33 21.06
C TYR A 140 -11.95 -0.93 20.57
N MET A 141 -10.94 -0.30 21.16
CA MET A 141 -10.40 0.96 20.64
C MET A 141 -9.42 0.68 19.49
N ARG A 142 -9.64 1.32 18.34
CA ARG A 142 -8.82 1.21 17.14
C ARG A 142 -8.29 2.57 16.73
N LYS A 143 -6.98 2.66 16.53
CA LYS A 143 -6.33 3.87 16.00
C LYS A 143 -6.55 3.94 14.50
N LEU A 144 -6.90 5.12 14.00
CA LEU A 144 -6.96 5.40 12.57
C LEU A 144 -5.99 6.54 12.25
N GLY A 145 -5.60 6.66 10.98
CA GLY A 145 -4.68 7.69 10.49
C GLY A 145 -3.32 7.15 10.10
N SER A 146 -2.44 8.06 9.72
CA SER A 146 -1.10 7.72 9.24
C SER A 146 -0.07 7.71 10.36
N TYR A 147 0.82 6.71 10.29
CA TYR A 147 1.83 6.45 11.31
C TYR A 147 3.11 5.90 10.69
N HIS A 148 4.22 6.11 11.39
CA HIS A 148 5.49 5.46 11.13
C HIS A 148 5.73 4.36 12.17
N GLN A 149 5.67 3.10 11.75
CA GLN A 149 6.14 1.98 12.55
C GLN A 149 7.66 1.94 12.53
N CYS A 150 8.28 2.33 13.64
CA CYS A 150 9.71 2.54 13.79
C CYS A 150 10.37 1.32 14.44
N TYR A 151 11.35 0.73 13.75
CA TYR A 151 12.09 -0.45 14.20
C TYR A 151 13.48 -0.03 14.68
N ARG A 152 13.76 -0.16 15.98
CA ARG A 152 15.06 0.20 16.56
C ARG A 152 15.82 -1.02 17.02
N LEU A 153 17.09 -1.11 16.60
CA LEU A 153 18.05 -2.11 17.04
C LEU A 153 19.21 -1.42 17.76
N ASP A 154 19.48 -1.82 19.00
CA ASP A 154 20.44 -1.20 19.90
C ASP A 154 20.28 0.32 20.02
N GLY A 155 19.01 0.77 20.08
CA GLY A 155 18.63 2.17 20.17
C GLY A 155 18.76 2.97 18.87
N LYS A 156 19.18 2.36 17.75
CA LYS A 156 19.25 3.01 16.44
C LYS A 156 18.06 2.63 15.58
N LEU A 157 17.40 3.61 14.95
CA LEU A 157 16.38 3.35 13.94
C LEU A 157 16.98 2.69 12.70
N VAL A 158 16.48 1.50 12.36
CA VAL A 158 16.99 0.66 11.28
C VAL A 158 15.94 0.31 10.23
N ALA A 159 14.64 0.49 10.51
CA ALA A 159 13.59 0.41 9.51
C ALA A 159 12.38 1.25 9.90
N ILE A 160 11.58 1.60 8.89
CA ILE A 160 10.31 2.32 9.03
C ILE A 160 9.28 1.68 8.10
N GLY A 161 8.17 1.24 8.67
CA GLY A 161 6.94 0.99 7.92
C GLY A 161 6.07 2.24 7.93
N VAL A 162 5.70 2.75 6.77
CA VAL A 162 4.78 3.88 6.60
C VAL A 162 3.40 3.30 6.39
N LEU A 163 2.52 3.54 7.37
CA LEU A 163 1.24 2.84 7.48
C LEU A 163 0.08 3.80 7.54
N ASP A 164 -0.98 3.48 6.79
CA ASP A 164 -2.31 4.08 6.98
C ASP A 164 -3.20 3.08 7.71
N LEU A 165 -3.66 3.45 8.90
CA LEU A 165 -4.63 2.67 9.67
C LEU A 165 -6.03 3.14 9.30
N LEU A 166 -6.78 2.28 8.64
CA LEU A 166 -8.14 2.53 8.14
C LEU A 166 -9.14 1.65 8.89
N PRO A 167 -10.46 1.94 8.81
CA PRO A 167 -11.46 1.24 9.61
C PRO A 167 -11.32 -0.29 9.60
N ASP A 168 -11.06 -0.89 8.44
CA ASP A 168 -10.92 -2.35 8.31
C ASP A 168 -9.53 -2.83 7.88
N CYS A 169 -8.57 -1.92 7.69
CA CYS A 169 -7.32 -2.22 7.00
C CYS A 169 -6.08 -1.58 7.64
N VAL A 170 -4.98 -2.32 7.66
CA VAL A 170 -3.62 -1.77 7.79
C VAL A 170 -3.03 -1.66 6.38
N SER A 171 -2.88 -0.44 5.87
CA SER A 171 -2.31 -0.18 4.54
C SER A 171 -0.81 0.08 4.62
N ALA A 172 -0.03 -0.77 3.98
CA ALA A 172 1.42 -0.66 3.88
C ALA A 172 1.78 0.27 2.72
N VAL A 173 1.89 1.57 3.00
CA VAL A 173 2.17 2.61 2.01
C VAL A 173 3.60 2.49 1.49
N TYR A 174 4.56 2.35 2.41
CA TYR A 174 5.97 2.22 2.06
C TYR A 174 6.74 1.52 3.17
N PHE A 175 7.82 0.82 2.82
CA PHE A 175 8.71 0.22 3.80
C PHE A 175 10.16 0.49 3.41
N LEU A 176 10.92 1.09 4.33
CA LEU A 176 12.30 1.50 4.11
C LEU A 176 13.18 1.02 5.26
N TYR A 177 14.44 0.72 4.98
CA TYR A 177 15.36 0.17 5.97
C TYR A 177 16.81 0.57 5.72
N HIS A 178 17.58 0.58 6.78
CA HIS A 178 19.01 0.84 6.75
C HIS A 178 19.77 -0.43 6.29
N GLU A 179 20.84 -0.26 5.53
CA GLU A 179 21.67 -1.34 4.98
C GLU A 179 22.19 -2.32 6.05
N SER A 180 22.36 -1.84 7.29
CA SER A 180 22.86 -2.62 8.43
C SER A 180 22.03 -3.87 8.72
N ILE A 181 20.74 -3.86 8.37
CA ILE A 181 19.85 -5.01 8.56
C ILE A 181 19.51 -5.75 7.27
N HIS A 182 20.07 -5.37 6.12
CA HIS A 182 19.73 -5.94 4.81
C HIS A 182 19.81 -7.47 4.78
N LYS A 183 20.85 -8.05 5.41
CA LYS A 183 21.07 -9.50 5.52
C LYS A 183 19.97 -10.27 6.27
N HIS A 184 19.08 -9.57 6.98
CA HIS A 184 18.01 -10.17 7.78
C HIS A 184 16.65 -10.20 7.09
N SER A 185 16.58 -9.86 5.79
CA SER A 185 15.32 -9.83 5.02
C SER A 185 14.26 -8.89 5.63
N PRO A 186 14.62 -7.61 5.85
CA PRO A 186 13.78 -6.66 6.59
C PRO A 186 12.38 -6.48 5.98
N GLY A 187 12.23 -6.51 4.66
CA GLY A 187 10.90 -6.44 4.02
C GLY A 187 9.95 -7.58 4.41
N LYS A 188 10.46 -8.81 4.59
CA LYS A 188 9.64 -9.94 5.07
C LYS A 188 9.28 -9.78 6.55
N LEU A 189 10.22 -9.32 7.36
CA LEU A 189 9.98 -9.06 8.78
C LEU A 189 8.95 -7.95 8.98
N GLY A 190 9.07 -6.86 8.22
CA GLY A 190 8.14 -5.73 8.21
C GLY A 190 6.72 -6.17 7.85
N ALA A 191 6.54 -6.81 6.70
CA ALA A 191 5.25 -7.34 6.28
C ALA A 191 4.63 -8.27 7.32
N LEU A 192 5.39 -9.24 7.86
CA LEU A 192 4.89 -10.15 8.89
C LEU A 192 4.51 -9.43 10.20
N ARG A 193 5.21 -8.35 10.56
CA ARG A 193 4.90 -7.53 11.74
C ARG A 193 3.67 -6.66 11.54
N GLU A 194 3.48 -6.10 10.35
CA GLU A 194 2.27 -5.36 9.95
C GLU A 194 1.05 -6.28 9.91
N ILE A 195 1.20 -7.49 9.38
CA ILE A 195 0.17 -8.54 9.42
C ILE A 195 -0.18 -8.89 10.87
N ALA A 196 0.81 -9.08 11.73
CA ALA A 196 0.56 -9.31 13.15
C ALA A 196 -0.19 -8.13 13.78
N MET A 197 0.20 -6.88 13.48
CA MET A 197 -0.51 -5.68 13.94
C MET A 197 -1.96 -5.66 13.46
N ALA A 198 -2.23 -6.05 12.21
CA ALA A 198 -3.58 -6.15 11.68
C ALA A 198 -4.42 -7.14 12.49
N ILE A 199 -3.88 -8.34 12.78
CA ILE A 199 -4.52 -9.37 13.59
C ILE A 199 -4.80 -8.87 15.02
N GLU A 200 -3.81 -8.24 15.65
CA GLU A 200 -3.87 -7.73 17.03
C GLU A 200 -4.89 -6.59 17.17
N GLY A 201 -4.92 -5.67 16.21
CA GLY A 201 -5.87 -4.54 16.17
C GLY A 201 -7.27 -4.92 15.66
N GLY A 202 -7.47 -6.18 15.29
CA GLY A 202 -8.72 -6.68 14.72
C GLY A 202 -9.07 -6.11 13.36
N TYR A 203 -8.09 -5.60 12.61
CA TYR A 203 -8.27 -5.21 11.23
C TYR A 203 -8.53 -6.46 10.38
N ARG A 204 -9.38 -6.33 9.37
CA ARG A 204 -9.78 -7.43 8.50
C ARG A 204 -8.80 -7.64 7.35
N TYR A 205 -8.09 -6.60 6.96
CA TYR A 205 -7.22 -6.60 5.80
C TYR A 205 -5.83 -6.04 6.13
N TRP A 206 -4.80 -6.59 5.49
CA TRP A 206 -3.52 -5.92 5.30
C TRP A 206 -3.42 -5.58 3.82
N TYR A 207 -3.40 -4.29 3.50
CA TYR A 207 -3.28 -3.83 2.13
C TYR A 207 -1.81 -3.65 1.79
N SER A 208 -1.31 -4.52 0.92
CA SER A 208 0.11 -4.49 0.50
C SER A 208 0.39 -3.48 -0.61
N GLY A 209 -0.64 -2.73 -1.06
CA GLY A 209 -0.55 -1.76 -2.15
C GLY A 209 -0.85 -2.35 -3.53
N TYR A 210 -0.53 -1.59 -4.57
CA TYR A 210 -0.71 -2.02 -5.96
C TYR A 210 0.14 -3.26 -6.29
N TYR A 211 -0.19 -3.94 -7.37
CA TYR A 211 0.49 -5.10 -7.90
C TYR A 211 0.60 -4.96 -9.41
N ILE A 212 1.84 -5.05 -9.90
CA ILE A 212 2.16 -5.14 -11.31
C ILE A 212 2.77 -6.52 -11.50
N HIS A 213 2.04 -7.39 -12.18
CA HIS A 213 2.48 -8.77 -12.36
C HIS A 213 3.84 -8.88 -13.07
N THR A 214 4.08 -8.00 -14.04
CA THR A 214 5.33 -7.95 -14.81
C THR A 214 6.51 -7.33 -14.05
N CYS A 215 6.29 -6.71 -12.89
CA CYS A 215 7.36 -6.09 -12.10
C CYS A 215 8.01 -7.12 -11.15
N PRO A 216 9.29 -7.48 -11.33
CA PRO A 216 9.96 -8.45 -10.46
C PRO A 216 10.01 -8.02 -8.99
N LYS A 217 10.08 -6.71 -8.73
CA LYS A 217 10.09 -6.15 -7.36
C LYS A 217 8.78 -6.34 -6.62
N MET A 218 7.67 -6.63 -7.32
CA MET A 218 6.35 -6.80 -6.72
C MET A 218 5.94 -8.28 -6.57
N GLN A 219 6.70 -9.20 -7.14
CA GLN A 219 6.40 -10.64 -7.09
C GLN A 219 6.36 -11.20 -5.66
N TYR A 220 7.07 -10.57 -4.72
CA TYR A 220 7.07 -11.01 -3.31
C TYR A 220 5.68 -10.97 -2.67
N LYS A 221 4.75 -10.13 -3.16
CA LYS A 221 3.38 -10.03 -2.62
C LYS A 221 2.62 -11.36 -2.77
N ASN A 222 2.98 -12.15 -3.78
CA ASN A 222 2.42 -13.47 -4.04
C ASN A 222 2.68 -14.48 -2.91
N ASP A 223 3.69 -14.24 -2.06
CA ASP A 223 4.06 -15.14 -0.97
C ASP A 223 3.17 -15.01 0.28
N TYR A 224 2.27 -14.04 0.32
CA TYR A 224 1.36 -13.80 1.44
C TYR A 224 -0.04 -14.25 1.04
N SER A 225 -0.79 -14.91 1.91
CA SER A 225 -2.11 -15.44 1.49
C SER A 225 -3.00 -15.69 2.70
N PRO A 226 -4.34 -15.72 2.50
CA PRO A 226 -5.07 -15.56 1.23
C PRO A 226 -5.01 -14.13 0.66
N GLN A 227 -5.01 -14.01 -0.66
CA GLN A 227 -4.95 -12.75 -1.40
C GLN A 227 -6.23 -12.51 -2.18
N TYR A 228 -6.59 -11.25 -2.30
CA TYR A 228 -7.69 -10.77 -3.13
C TYR A 228 -7.19 -9.61 -3.97
N ILE A 229 -7.71 -9.52 -5.19
CA ILE A 229 -7.34 -8.49 -6.15
C ILE A 229 -8.59 -7.77 -6.62
N LEU A 230 -8.49 -6.45 -6.73
CA LEU A 230 -9.57 -5.62 -7.22
C LEU A 230 -9.56 -5.66 -8.76
N ASP A 231 -10.68 -6.06 -9.35
CA ASP A 231 -10.95 -5.76 -10.76
C ASP A 231 -11.33 -4.27 -10.84
N PRO A 232 -10.49 -3.39 -11.42
CA PRO A 232 -10.81 -1.97 -11.47
C PRO A 232 -11.93 -1.63 -12.46
N GLN A 233 -12.37 -2.57 -13.31
CA GLN A 233 -13.52 -2.33 -14.18
C GLN A 233 -14.84 -2.49 -13.43
N THR A 234 -14.94 -3.50 -12.57
CA THR A 234 -16.18 -3.80 -11.83
C THR A 234 -16.14 -3.36 -10.38
N LEU A 235 -14.95 -2.95 -9.90
CA LEU A 235 -14.66 -2.67 -8.49
C LEU A 235 -15.00 -3.85 -7.57
N SER A 236 -14.93 -5.08 -8.11
CA SER A 236 -15.19 -6.29 -7.35
C SER A 236 -13.90 -6.99 -6.96
N TRP A 237 -13.91 -7.61 -5.77
CA TRP A 237 -12.76 -8.31 -5.22
C TRP A 237 -12.80 -9.79 -5.60
N HIS A 238 -11.74 -10.26 -6.23
CA HIS A 238 -11.58 -11.67 -6.63
C HIS A 238 -10.48 -12.32 -5.80
N HIS A 239 -10.72 -13.55 -5.33
CA HIS A 239 -9.67 -14.33 -4.67
C HIS A 239 -8.57 -14.68 -5.68
N LEU A 240 -7.32 -14.39 -5.34
CA LEU A 240 -6.17 -14.65 -6.20
C LEU A 240 -5.66 -16.09 -6.00
N GLY A 241 -6.29 -17.03 -6.71
CA GLY A 241 -5.89 -18.44 -6.78
C GLY A 241 -4.99 -18.75 -7.98
N GLU A 242 -4.75 -20.04 -8.21
CA GLU A 242 -3.94 -20.50 -9.36
C GLU A 242 -4.59 -20.17 -10.71
N SER A 243 -5.92 -20.19 -10.79
CA SER A 243 -6.67 -19.82 -12.02
C SER A 243 -6.48 -18.36 -12.36
N GLU A 244 -6.57 -17.48 -11.37
CA GLU A 244 -6.44 -16.04 -11.55
C GLU A 244 -5.00 -15.65 -11.90
N MET A 245 -4.02 -16.29 -11.27
CA MET A 245 -2.60 -16.11 -11.60
C MET A 245 -2.27 -16.47 -13.05
N ARG A 246 -2.90 -17.49 -13.64
CA ARG A 246 -2.69 -17.82 -15.07
C ARG A 246 -3.18 -16.74 -16.02
N ILE A 247 -4.22 -15.98 -15.65
CA ILE A 247 -4.71 -14.85 -16.44
C ILE A 247 -3.64 -13.75 -16.47
N PHE A 248 -2.99 -13.51 -15.33
CA PHE A 248 -1.86 -12.59 -15.23
C PHE A 248 -0.67 -13.05 -16.07
N ASP A 249 -0.29 -14.32 -15.98
CA ASP A 249 0.83 -14.87 -16.76
C ASP A 249 0.62 -14.69 -18.27
N SER A 250 -0.64 -14.72 -18.72
CA SER A 250 -1.01 -14.63 -20.14
C SER A 250 -1.15 -13.19 -20.65
N ASN A 251 -1.67 -12.28 -19.82
CA ASN A 251 -2.08 -10.94 -20.27
C ASN A 251 -1.35 -9.78 -19.57
N GLY A 252 -0.54 -10.08 -18.54
CA GLY A 252 0.08 -9.08 -17.64
C GLY A 252 -0.90 -8.33 -16.74
N TYR A 253 -2.20 -8.50 -16.96
CA TYR A 253 -3.29 -7.80 -16.30
C TYR A 253 -4.57 -8.63 -16.35
N ALA A 254 -5.33 -8.68 -15.26
CA ALA A 254 -6.53 -9.49 -15.17
C ALA A 254 -7.83 -8.70 -15.37
N ARG A 255 -8.66 -9.18 -16.29
CA ARG A 255 -10.03 -8.70 -16.60
C ARG A 255 -11.03 -9.79 -16.24
N PHE A 256 -11.32 -9.94 -14.95
CA PHE A 256 -12.12 -11.06 -14.45
C PHE A 256 -13.57 -11.02 -14.97
N SER A 257 -14.17 -9.83 -15.00
CA SER A 257 -15.55 -9.60 -15.47
C SER A 257 -15.86 -10.12 -16.88
N ARG A 258 -14.89 -10.10 -17.81
CA ARG A 258 -15.09 -10.57 -19.19
C ARG A 258 -14.98 -12.08 -19.33
N LEU A 259 -14.23 -12.73 -18.43
CA LEU A 259 -14.00 -14.18 -18.47
C LEU A 259 -15.21 -14.96 -17.94
N GLU A 260 -15.90 -14.44 -16.93
CA GLU A 260 -17.15 -15.00 -16.42
C GLU A 260 -18.25 -15.00 -17.50
N GLN A 261 -18.35 -13.92 -18.29
CA GLN A 261 -19.30 -13.84 -19.40
C GLN A 261 -19.00 -14.83 -20.54
N THR A 262 -17.73 -15.09 -20.85
CA THR A 262 -17.35 -16.07 -21.88
C THR A 262 -17.49 -17.53 -21.45
N SER A 263 -17.60 -17.80 -20.14
CA SER A 263 -17.80 -19.18 -19.65
C SER A 263 -19.22 -19.73 -19.92
N GLY A 264 -20.14 -18.88 -20.40
CA GLY A 264 -21.48 -19.27 -20.86
C GLY A 264 -21.61 -19.53 -22.36
N GLU A 265 -20.61 -19.19 -23.18
CA GLU A 265 -20.67 -19.34 -24.64
C GLU A 265 -19.34 -19.84 -25.20
N GLU A 266 -19.20 -21.17 -25.30
CA GLU A 266 -18.22 -21.74 -26.22
C GLU A 266 -18.60 -21.41 -27.67
N LYS A 267 -17.84 -20.53 -28.32
CA LYS A 267 -17.17 -20.79 -29.60
C LYS A 267 -16.40 -19.55 -30.11
N GLY A 268 -15.08 -19.70 -30.13
CA GLY A 268 -14.18 -19.27 -31.20
C GLY A 268 -14.15 -17.79 -31.57
N THR A 269 -13.04 -17.12 -31.24
CA THR A 269 -12.10 -16.58 -32.24
C THR A 269 -10.87 -16.06 -31.52
N SER A 270 -9.71 -16.60 -31.88
CA SER A 270 -8.40 -16.11 -31.47
C SER A 270 -8.16 -14.75 -32.12
N ALA A 271 -8.24 -13.67 -31.34
CA ALA A 271 -7.75 -12.37 -31.74
C ALA A 271 -6.43 -12.10 -31.00
N ASP A 272 -5.33 -12.19 -31.75
CA ASP A 272 -4.00 -11.75 -31.36
C ASP A 272 -4.05 -10.29 -30.90
N ASN A 273 -3.94 -10.06 -29.60
CA ASN A 273 -3.59 -8.76 -29.05
C ASN A 273 -2.13 -8.82 -28.58
N LYS A 274 -1.21 -8.68 -29.54
CA LYS A 274 0.18 -8.37 -29.23
C LYS A 274 0.25 -6.96 -28.65
N ILE A 275 0.54 -6.87 -27.36
CA ILE A 275 0.98 -5.62 -26.72
C ILE A 275 2.38 -5.30 -27.27
N PRO A 276 2.70 -4.05 -27.66
CA PRO A 276 4.04 -3.69 -28.07
C PRO A 276 5.01 -3.89 -26.90
N GLU A 277 6.16 -4.52 -27.16
CA GLU A 277 7.29 -4.53 -26.22
C GLU A 277 7.75 -3.09 -25.98
N GLY A 278 7.28 -2.50 -24.88
CA GLY A 278 7.82 -1.27 -24.33
C GLY A 278 9.09 -1.58 -23.54
N ASP A 279 10.18 -0.91 -23.92
CA ASP A 279 11.45 -0.78 -23.17
C ASP A 279 11.19 -0.68 -21.66
N PRO A 280 11.89 -1.43 -20.78
CA PRO A 280 11.64 -1.38 -19.34
C PRO A 280 12.15 -0.05 -18.80
N ARG A 281 11.31 0.99 -18.93
CA ARG A 281 11.43 2.21 -18.13
C ARG A 281 11.35 1.80 -16.67
N LYS A 282 12.29 2.31 -15.87
CA LYS A 282 12.33 2.10 -14.42
C LYS A 282 10.91 2.26 -13.86
N ASP A 283 10.40 1.18 -13.26
CA ASP A 283 9.12 1.20 -12.55
C ASP A 283 9.19 2.32 -11.51
N ASP A 284 8.42 3.37 -11.78
CA ASP A 284 8.33 4.59 -10.98
C ASP A 284 7.39 4.29 -9.80
N GLU A 285 7.90 3.57 -8.80
CA GLU A 285 7.33 3.61 -7.46
C GLU A 285 7.57 5.02 -6.91
N GLY A 286 6.59 5.92 -7.16
CA GLY A 286 6.50 7.25 -6.55
C GLY A 286 7.85 7.91 -6.33
N ASP A 287 8.49 8.38 -7.41
CA ASP A 287 9.72 9.16 -7.32
C ASP A 287 9.56 10.29 -6.29
N ALA A 288 10.17 10.08 -5.11
CA ALA A 288 10.26 11.10 -4.08
C ALA A 288 11.15 12.28 -4.53
N THR A 289 11.75 12.20 -5.72
CA THR A 289 12.90 12.99 -6.13
C THR A 289 12.82 13.57 -7.54
N THR A 290 11.65 14.09 -7.89
CA THR A 290 11.55 15.17 -8.86
C THR A 290 10.56 16.23 -8.38
N ASP A 291 11.00 17.50 -8.35
CA ASP A 291 10.08 18.60 -8.62
C ASP A 291 9.54 18.29 -10.01
N GLU A 292 8.23 18.06 -10.11
CA GLU A 292 7.54 17.65 -11.34
C GLU A 292 8.17 18.36 -12.54
N ASP A 293 8.97 17.61 -13.31
CA ASP A 293 9.27 18.04 -14.66
C ASP A 293 7.91 18.08 -15.34
N ASP A 294 7.57 19.24 -15.90
CA ASP A 294 6.29 19.64 -16.50
C ASP A 294 6.06 18.84 -17.80
N SER A 295 6.24 17.52 -17.70
CA SER A 295 6.09 16.54 -18.74
C SER A 295 4.65 16.62 -19.23
N MET A 296 4.52 16.74 -20.55
CA MET A 296 3.28 17.06 -21.26
C MET A 296 2.09 16.35 -20.62
N TYR A 297 1.18 17.11 -19.98
CA TYR A 297 -0.02 16.58 -19.34
C TYR A 297 -0.82 15.76 -20.35
N GLU A 298 -0.69 14.44 -20.28
CA GLU A 298 -1.35 13.52 -21.20
C GLU A 298 -2.81 13.38 -20.77
N PHE A 299 -3.72 13.53 -21.73
CA PHE A 299 -5.16 13.53 -21.45
C PHE A 299 -5.59 12.16 -20.92
N LEU A 300 -6.06 12.10 -19.66
CA LEU A 300 -6.36 10.86 -18.94
C LEU A 300 -7.34 9.97 -19.71
N LEU A 301 -8.33 10.57 -20.37
CA LEU A 301 -9.36 9.86 -21.15
C LEU A 301 -8.86 9.29 -22.48
N ARG A 302 -7.60 9.55 -22.86
CA ARG A 302 -6.90 8.87 -23.96
C ARG A 302 -5.94 7.78 -23.48
N SER A 303 -5.75 7.66 -22.16
CA SER A 303 -4.92 6.61 -21.60
C SER A 303 -5.63 5.27 -21.62
N ASP A 304 -4.87 4.18 -21.72
CA ASP A 304 -5.39 2.81 -21.52
C ASP A 304 -5.45 2.43 -20.03
N MET A 305 -5.67 3.40 -19.14
CA MET A 305 -5.70 3.15 -17.70
C MET A 305 -6.97 2.38 -17.33
N PRO A 306 -6.87 1.17 -16.77
CA PRO A 306 -8.05 0.39 -16.40
C PRO A 306 -8.87 1.06 -15.29
N GLY A 307 -10.19 0.96 -15.39
CA GLY A 307 -11.13 1.57 -14.44
C GLY A 307 -11.49 3.03 -14.74
N ILE A 308 -10.78 3.68 -15.66
CA ILE A 308 -11.18 4.99 -16.18
C ILE A 308 -12.30 4.80 -17.21
N PRO A 309 -13.43 5.52 -17.11
CA PRO A 309 -14.46 5.49 -18.13
C PRO A 309 -13.92 5.91 -19.50
N THR A 310 -14.42 5.26 -20.54
CA THR A 310 -14.08 5.59 -21.93
C THR A 310 -14.58 6.99 -22.29
N LEU A 311 -13.96 7.58 -23.32
CA LEU A 311 -14.39 8.88 -23.83
C LEU A 311 -15.86 8.88 -24.30
N GLU A 312 -16.35 7.75 -24.82
CA GLU A 312 -17.74 7.57 -25.24
C GLU A 312 -18.69 7.61 -24.03
N GLU A 313 -18.36 6.87 -22.97
CA GLU A 313 -19.12 6.89 -21.71
C GLU A 313 -19.13 8.31 -21.11
N MET A 314 -17.97 8.99 -21.10
CA MET A 314 -17.86 10.36 -20.56
C MET A 314 -18.67 11.40 -21.34
N VAL A 315 -18.82 11.24 -22.66
CA VAL A 315 -19.65 12.14 -23.48
C VAL A 315 -21.14 12.01 -23.14
N SER A 316 -21.58 10.83 -22.66
CA SER A 316 -22.96 10.56 -22.30
C SER A 316 -23.38 11.10 -20.91
N LEU A 317 -22.40 11.49 -20.07
CA LEU A 317 -22.66 11.94 -18.70
C LEU A 317 -23.19 13.39 -18.65
N ASP A 318 -24.25 13.60 -17.86
CA ASP A 318 -24.73 14.95 -17.52
C ASP A 318 -23.88 15.56 -16.41
N MET A 319 -22.91 16.39 -16.83
CA MET A 319 -22.04 17.14 -15.94
C MET A 319 -22.55 18.56 -15.66
N GLU A 320 -23.75 18.95 -16.12
CA GLU A 320 -24.24 20.34 -16.04
C GLU A 320 -24.43 20.85 -14.61
N ASN A 321 -24.74 19.93 -13.69
CA ASN A 321 -25.10 20.23 -12.31
C ASN A 321 -23.92 20.15 -11.32
N ILE A 322 -22.71 19.83 -11.79
CA ILE A 322 -21.51 19.81 -10.93
C ILE A 322 -21.35 21.18 -10.26
N ALA A 323 -21.15 21.16 -8.95
CA ALA A 323 -21.00 22.36 -8.14
C ALA A 323 -19.63 23.01 -8.37
N ILE A 324 -19.63 24.34 -8.55
CA ILE A 324 -18.46 25.18 -8.79
C ILE A 324 -18.41 26.27 -7.71
N ALA A 325 -17.28 26.37 -7.01
CA ALA A 325 -17.00 27.47 -6.09
C ALA A 325 -16.02 28.47 -6.72
N VAL A 326 -16.31 29.76 -6.57
CA VAL A 326 -15.54 30.86 -7.19
C VAL A 326 -15.22 31.95 -6.15
N ASN A 327 -14.13 32.70 -6.38
CA ASN A 327 -13.71 33.77 -5.47
C ASN A 327 -14.76 34.89 -5.39
N GLY A 328 -14.99 35.41 -4.19
CA GLY A 328 -15.86 36.56 -3.95
C GLY A 328 -17.36 36.24 -3.85
N TYR A 329 -17.72 34.96 -3.87
CA TYR A 329 -19.10 34.50 -3.74
C TYR A 329 -19.18 33.33 -2.74
N ASP A 330 -20.13 33.39 -1.82
CA ASP A 330 -20.39 32.32 -0.85
C ASP A 330 -21.32 31.22 -1.41
N GLN A 331 -22.01 31.52 -2.51
CA GLN A 331 -22.91 30.58 -3.18
C GLN A 331 -22.17 29.69 -4.18
N LEU A 332 -22.66 28.47 -4.35
CA LEU A 332 -22.19 27.54 -5.37
C LEU A 332 -22.92 27.78 -6.69
N PHE A 333 -22.20 27.65 -7.79
CA PHE A 333 -22.72 27.74 -9.16
C PHE A 333 -22.74 26.36 -9.80
N LYS A 334 -23.58 26.17 -10.81
CA LYS A 334 -23.55 24.96 -11.63
C LYS A 334 -22.49 25.10 -12.72
N ALA A 335 -21.90 23.99 -13.15
CA ALA A 335 -20.98 23.97 -14.29
C ALA A 335 -21.61 24.58 -15.56
N SER A 336 -22.90 24.33 -15.78
CA SER A 336 -23.70 24.96 -16.85
C SER A 336 -23.78 26.50 -16.77
N ASN A 337 -23.52 27.12 -15.62
CA ASN A 337 -23.46 28.59 -15.50
C ASN A 337 -22.15 29.18 -16.06
N LEU A 338 -21.15 28.36 -16.37
CA LEU A 338 -19.90 28.82 -16.95
C LEU A 338 -20.10 29.21 -18.43
N ALA A 339 -19.69 30.41 -18.81
CA ALA A 339 -19.90 30.94 -20.17
C ALA A 339 -19.28 30.08 -21.29
N VAL A 340 -18.26 29.31 -20.98
CA VAL A 340 -17.58 28.40 -21.92
C VAL A 340 -18.24 27.02 -22.00
N TRP A 341 -19.09 26.64 -21.05
CA TRP A 341 -19.59 25.27 -20.88
C TRP A 341 -20.35 24.75 -22.11
N ALA A 342 -21.28 25.55 -22.63
CA ALA A 342 -22.07 25.20 -23.81
C ALA A 342 -21.26 25.23 -25.12
N LYS A 343 -20.06 25.84 -25.11
CA LYS A 343 -19.19 25.98 -26.28
C LYS A 343 -18.08 24.93 -26.34
N GLN A 344 -17.94 24.12 -25.30
CA GLN A 344 -16.90 23.11 -25.17
C GLN A 344 -17.50 21.70 -25.16
N SER A 345 -16.72 20.78 -25.71
CA SER A 345 -16.91 19.34 -25.63
C SER A 345 -15.92 18.72 -24.64
N VAL A 346 -16.23 17.52 -24.18
CA VAL A 346 -15.28 16.67 -23.44
C VAL A 346 -14.07 16.31 -24.32
N LEU A 347 -14.24 16.29 -25.64
CA LEU A 347 -13.21 15.99 -26.62
C LEU A 347 -12.19 17.13 -26.79
N ASP A 348 -12.54 18.35 -26.39
CA ASP A 348 -11.77 19.57 -26.66
C ASP A 348 -10.64 19.74 -25.63
N PHE A 349 -9.72 18.77 -25.54
CA PHE A 349 -8.56 18.87 -24.66
C PHE A 349 -7.42 19.72 -25.29
N PRO A 350 -6.85 20.70 -24.55
CA PRO A 350 -7.15 21.08 -23.17
C PRO A 350 -8.26 22.15 -23.06
N GLY A 351 -9.42 21.79 -22.50
CA GLY A 351 -10.57 22.66 -22.27
C GLY A 351 -11.08 22.57 -20.83
N LEU A 352 -11.86 23.54 -20.37
CA LEU A 352 -12.37 23.51 -18.98
C LEU A 352 -13.32 22.33 -18.77
N LYS A 353 -14.20 22.07 -19.75
CA LYS A 353 -15.10 20.93 -19.73
C LYS A 353 -14.35 19.60 -19.79
N SER A 354 -13.31 19.48 -20.63
CA SER A 354 -12.50 18.26 -20.71
C SER A 354 -11.74 18.00 -19.40
N LYS A 355 -11.21 19.04 -18.74
CA LYS A 355 -10.54 18.91 -17.42
C LYS A 355 -11.50 18.52 -16.30
N ILE A 356 -12.71 19.08 -16.28
CA ILE A 356 -13.75 18.66 -15.34
C ILE A 356 -14.15 17.21 -15.63
N ALA A 357 -14.22 16.80 -16.90
CA ALA A 357 -14.47 15.41 -17.26
C ALA A 357 -13.33 14.48 -16.80
N GLU A 358 -12.06 14.87 -16.90
CA GLU A 358 -10.95 14.09 -16.32
C GLU A 358 -11.10 13.94 -14.82
N LEU A 359 -11.47 15.01 -14.11
CA LEU A 359 -11.73 14.96 -12.68
C LEU A 359 -12.89 13.98 -12.36
N VAL A 360 -13.99 14.05 -13.09
CA VAL A 360 -15.13 13.14 -12.94
C VAL A 360 -14.70 11.69 -13.20
N ALA A 361 -13.91 11.46 -14.24
CA ALA A 361 -13.41 10.13 -14.60
C ALA A 361 -12.46 9.57 -13.54
N ALA A 362 -11.61 10.40 -12.95
CA ALA A 362 -10.68 10.02 -11.89
C ALA A 362 -11.36 9.79 -10.53
N VAL A 363 -12.38 10.60 -10.20
CA VAL A 363 -13.10 10.51 -8.93
C VAL A 363 -14.16 9.40 -8.96
N GLY A 364 -14.80 9.21 -10.11
CA GLY A 364 -15.94 8.30 -10.28
C GLY A 364 -17.21 9.07 -10.72
N PRO A 365 -17.84 8.69 -11.84
CA PRO A 365 -19.10 9.31 -12.30
C PRO A 365 -20.26 9.24 -11.28
N ASP A 366 -20.26 8.24 -10.42
CA ASP A 366 -21.25 8.02 -9.36
C ASP A 366 -21.13 9.01 -8.19
N LEU A 367 -20.04 9.79 -8.13
CA LEU A 367 -19.79 10.80 -7.11
C LEU A 367 -19.98 12.25 -7.60
N MET A 368 -20.47 12.47 -8.83
CA MET A 368 -20.63 13.80 -9.42
C MET A 368 -21.47 14.77 -8.57
N ASP A 369 -22.42 14.26 -7.79
CA ASP A 369 -23.29 15.03 -6.90
C ASP A 369 -22.68 15.27 -5.51
N LYS A 370 -21.51 14.66 -5.22
CA LYS A 370 -20.89 14.64 -3.89
C LYS A 370 -19.65 15.52 -3.77
N PHE A 371 -19.15 16.07 -4.88
CA PHE A 371 -17.99 16.95 -4.87
C PHE A 371 -18.27 18.32 -5.49
N CYS A 372 -17.37 19.26 -5.21
CA CYS A 372 -17.37 20.62 -5.73
C CYS A 372 -16.00 20.92 -6.34
N VAL A 373 -15.98 21.54 -7.51
CA VAL A 373 -14.75 22.07 -8.13
C VAL A 373 -14.50 23.47 -7.58
N ASP A 374 -13.45 23.62 -6.79
CA ASP A 374 -13.15 24.86 -6.08
C ASP A 374 -12.05 25.68 -6.79
N PHE A 375 -12.44 26.78 -7.43
CA PHE A 375 -11.53 27.75 -8.06
C PHE A 375 -11.12 28.89 -7.13
N ARG A 376 -11.48 28.83 -5.84
CA ARG A 376 -11.08 29.85 -4.88
C ARG A 376 -9.57 29.80 -4.66
N ARG A 377 -8.95 30.98 -4.54
CA ARG A 377 -7.51 31.06 -4.22
C ARG A 377 -7.33 30.64 -2.77
N ARG A 378 -6.52 29.61 -2.52
CA ARG A 378 -6.06 29.31 -1.16
C ARG A 378 -5.24 30.51 -0.67
N GLN A 379 -5.67 31.12 0.43
CA GLN A 379 -4.84 32.08 1.15
C GLN A 379 -3.59 31.33 1.61
N PRO A 380 -2.37 31.87 1.41
CA PRO A 380 -1.18 31.24 1.95
C PRO A 380 -1.32 31.19 3.48
N SER A 381 -1.30 29.98 4.03
CA SER A 381 -1.33 29.67 5.46
C SER A 381 -0.02 30.02 6.14
#